data_AF-K8PCQ1-F1
#
_entry.id   AF-K8PCQ1-F1
#
_cell.length_a   1.000
_cell.length_b   1.000
_cell.length_c   1.000
_cell.angle_alpha   90.00
_cell.angle_beta   90.00
_cell.angle_gamma   90.00
#
_symmetry.space_group_name_H-M   'P 1'
#
loop_
_entity.id
_entity.type
_entity.pdbx_description
1 polymer ?
#
loop_
_entity_poly.entity_id
_entity_poly.type
_entity_poly.pdbx_seq_one_letter_code
_entity_poly.pdbx_strand_id
1 'polypeptide(L)'
;MSNKSLSRTTRTRVTTGKQLFLERVDERSLVARRYREVLGSIVSDLGGSDAMSEAELILARRAASLVVAAEQHESRMADGEKLDLESYMPVVNTLMRLLSTLGLKRRPKHVGPSPLEGYHAANGNASEPDVVDAEPERDEPLPARRINEAIAAVANGSESRPRRIIRPVR
;
A
#
# COMPACT_ATOMS: atom_id res chain seq x y z
N MET A 1 -31.58 -20.47 8.07
CA MET A 1 -31.63 -20.60 6.60
C MET A 1 -30.19 -20.59 6.10
N SER A 2 -29.73 -21.65 5.44
CA SER A 2 -28.34 -21.74 4.96
C SER A 2 -28.11 -20.69 3.87
N ASN A 3 -27.20 -19.73 4.11
CA ASN A 3 -26.92 -18.67 3.15
C ASN A 3 -26.08 -19.26 2.00
N LYS A 4 -26.77 -19.76 0.96
CA LYS A 4 -26.14 -20.43 -0.17
C LYS A 4 -25.39 -19.39 -1.00
N SER A 5 -24.05 -19.43 -0.94
CA SER A 5 -23.21 -18.58 -1.78
C SER A 5 -23.42 -18.90 -3.25
N LEU A 6 -23.60 -17.88 -4.09
CA LEU A 6 -23.78 -18.05 -5.54
C LEU A 6 -22.58 -18.77 -6.18
N SER A 7 -22.83 -19.57 -7.21
CA SER A 7 -21.77 -20.23 -7.98
C SER A 7 -20.89 -19.20 -8.71
N ARG A 8 -19.64 -19.57 -9.05
CA ARG A 8 -18.72 -18.69 -9.79
C ARG A 8 -19.29 -18.26 -11.14
N THR A 9 -20.04 -19.14 -11.81
CA THR A 9 -20.69 -18.86 -13.11
C THR A 9 -21.85 -17.88 -12.97
N THR A 10 -22.51 -17.86 -11.81
CA THR A 10 -23.63 -16.95 -11.53
C THR A 10 -23.14 -15.56 -11.12
N ARG A 11 -21.97 -15.45 -10.46
CA ARG A 11 -21.44 -14.15 -10.03
C ARG A 11 -20.96 -13.34 -11.23
N THR A 12 -21.41 -12.09 -11.30
CA THR A 12 -20.91 -11.15 -12.30
C THR A 12 -19.52 -10.63 -11.92
N ARG A 13 -18.77 -10.17 -12.93
CA ARG A 13 -17.49 -9.49 -12.71
C ARG A 13 -17.65 -8.18 -11.95
N VAL A 14 -18.83 -7.55 -12.04
CA VAL A 14 -19.19 -6.32 -11.32
C VAL A 14 -19.30 -6.58 -9.83
N THR A 15 -20.04 -7.62 -9.42
CA THR A 15 -20.15 -8.04 -8.01
C THR A 15 -18.80 -8.47 -7.44
N THR A 16 -17.92 -9.03 -8.28
CA THR A 16 -16.57 -9.45 -7.85
C THR A 16 -15.56 -8.28 -7.83
N GLY A 17 -15.96 -7.06 -8.20
CA GLY A 17 -15.07 -5.89 -8.28
C GLY A 17 -14.06 -5.93 -9.43
N LYS A 18 -14.14 -6.90 -10.35
CA LYS A 18 -13.25 -7.07 -11.51
C LYS A 18 -13.67 -6.25 -12.75
N GLN A 19 -14.77 -5.52 -12.63
CA GLN A 19 -15.32 -4.65 -13.68
C GLN A 19 -16.16 -3.56 -13.02
N LEU A 20 -16.07 -2.32 -13.52
CA LEU A 20 -16.79 -1.18 -12.94
C LEU A 20 -18.21 -0.97 -13.49
N PHE A 21 -18.49 -1.41 -14.71
CA PHE A 21 -19.78 -1.20 -15.36
C PHE A 21 -20.35 -2.52 -15.86
N LEU A 22 -21.67 -2.61 -15.95
CA LEU A 22 -22.30 -3.82 -16.49
C LEU A 22 -21.97 -3.98 -17.98
N GLU A 23 -21.98 -2.86 -18.70
CA GLU A 23 -21.64 -2.77 -20.11
C GLU A 23 -20.14 -2.59 -20.33
N ARG A 24 -19.71 -2.79 -21.59
CA ARG A 24 -18.31 -2.59 -21.99
C ARG A 24 -18.06 -1.09 -22.16
N VAL A 25 -17.51 -0.49 -21.11
CA VAL A 25 -17.06 0.91 -21.11
C VAL A 25 -15.53 0.95 -21.19
N ASP A 26 -14.97 1.92 -21.92
CA ASP A 26 -13.54 2.20 -21.82
C ASP A 26 -13.21 2.80 -20.44
N GLU A 27 -12.67 1.93 -19.61
CA GLU A 27 -12.27 2.18 -18.24
C GLU A 27 -11.07 3.15 -18.10
N ARG A 28 -10.47 3.58 -19.22
CA ARG A 28 -9.39 4.59 -19.31
C ARG A 28 -9.89 6.00 -19.60
N SER A 29 -11.16 6.15 -19.99
CA SER A 29 -11.77 7.47 -20.18
C SER A 29 -11.68 8.33 -18.90
N LEU A 30 -11.69 9.66 -19.04
CA LEU A 30 -11.62 10.58 -17.91
C LEU A 30 -12.75 10.31 -16.89
N VAL A 31 -13.98 10.16 -17.39
CA VAL A 31 -15.18 9.87 -16.59
C VAL A 31 -15.03 8.54 -15.83
N ALA A 32 -14.59 7.47 -16.50
CA ALA A 32 -14.42 6.17 -15.84
C ALA A 32 -13.29 6.17 -14.79
N ARG A 33 -12.19 6.89 -15.06
CA ARG A 33 -11.10 7.08 -14.09
C ARG A 33 -11.57 7.86 -12.88
N ARG A 34 -12.25 8.99 -13.09
CA ARG A 34 -12.78 9.82 -12.00
C ARG A 34 -13.79 9.07 -11.15
N TYR A 35 -14.70 8.31 -11.79
CA TYR A 35 -15.62 7.42 -11.09
C TYR A 35 -14.88 6.43 -10.18
N ARG A 36 -13.80 5.80 -10.68
CA ARG A 36 -12.98 4.84 -9.92
C ARG A 36 -12.30 5.51 -8.73
N GLU A 37 -11.77 6.72 -8.90
CA GLU A 37 -11.12 7.50 -7.83
C GLU A 37 -12.10 7.82 -6.70
N VAL A 38 -13.27 8.35 -7.04
CA VAL A 38 -14.30 8.73 -6.07
C VAL A 38 -14.83 7.49 -5.35
N LEU A 39 -15.16 6.43 -6.10
CA LEU A 39 -15.62 5.18 -5.49
C LEU A 39 -14.57 4.56 -4.56
N GLY A 40 -13.30 4.53 -5.00
CA GLY A 40 -12.21 4.02 -4.19
C GLY A 40 -12.02 4.79 -2.88
N SER A 41 -12.19 6.12 -2.94
CA SER A 41 -12.11 6.99 -1.77
C SER A 41 -13.26 6.73 -0.78
N ILE A 42 -14.51 6.69 -1.27
CA ILE A 42 -15.68 6.38 -0.44
C ILE A 42 -15.55 5.00 0.22
N VAL A 43 -15.15 3.99 -0.56
CA VAL A 43 -14.95 2.63 -0.04
C VAL A 43 -13.84 2.60 1.01
N SER A 44 -12.74 3.33 0.78
CA SER A 44 -11.65 3.46 1.75
C SER A 44 -12.11 4.10 3.06
N ASP A 45 -12.90 5.17 3.00
CA ASP A 45 -13.41 5.87 4.18
C ASP A 45 -14.37 5.02 5.03
N LEU A 46 -15.07 4.09 4.39
CA LEU A 46 -15.99 3.15 5.03
C LEU A 46 -15.30 1.86 5.55
N GLY A 47 -13.98 1.74 5.39
CA GLY A 47 -13.17 0.65 5.93
C GLY A 47 -12.76 -0.42 4.90
N GLY A 48 -13.01 -0.19 3.61
CA GLY A 48 -12.73 -1.13 2.52
C GLY A 48 -13.96 -1.96 2.12
N SER A 49 -13.88 -2.62 0.96
CA SER A 49 -15.01 -3.37 0.37
C SER A 49 -15.49 -4.51 1.27
N ASP A 50 -14.59 -5.14 2.01
CA ASP A 50 -14.90 -6.28 2.86
C ASP A 50 -15.65 -5.87 4.15
N ALA A 51 -15.58 -4.59 4.51
CA ALA A 51 -16.28 -4.00 5.66
C ALA A 51 -17.66 -3.42 5.28
N MET A 52 -18.04 -3.49 4.01
CA MET A 52 -19.29 -2.94 3.49
C MET A 52 -20.28 -4.06 3.16
N SER A 53 -21.54 -3.84 3.51
CA SER A 53 -22.66 -4.59 2.96
C SER A 53 -22.84 -4.28 1.48
N GLU A 54 -23.49 -5.19 0.74
CA GLU A 54 -23.84 -4.94 -0.67
C GLU A 54 -24.73 -3.70 -0.86
N ALA A 55 -25.62 -3.42 0.11
CA ALA A 55 -26.44 -2.22 0.08
C ALA A 55 -25.58 -0.95 0.16
N GLU A 56 -24.62 -0.90 1.08
CA GLU A 56 -23.66 0.21 1.18
C GLU A 56 -22.83 0.34 -0.09
N LEU A 57 -22.40 -0.78 -0.69
CA LEU A 57 -21.63 -0.76 -1.95
C LEU A 57 -22.47 -0.19 -3.11
N ILE A 58 -23.74 -0.56 -3.22
CA ILE A 58 -24.66 0.00 -4.22
C ILE A 58 -24.81 1.51 -4.01
N LEU A 59 -25.01 1.97 -2.77
CA LEU A 59 -25.12 3.40 -2.45
C LEU A 59 -23.83 4.16 -2.79
N ALA A 60 -22.66 3.62 -2.42
CA ALA A 60 -21.37 4.21 -2.75
C ALA A 60 -21.15 4.33 -4.26
N ARG A 61 -21.55 3.31 -5.03
CA ARG A 61 -21.52 3.34 -6.50
C ARG A 61 -22.41 4.42 -7.09
N ARG A 62 -23.59 4.66 -6.52
CA ARG A 62 -24.50 5.73 -6.96
C ARG A 62 -23.97 7.10 -6.57
N ALA A 63 -23.40 7.25 -5.38
CA ALA A 63 -22.75 8.47 -4.95
C ALA A 63 -21.59 8.85 -5.89
N ALA A 64 -20.72 7.89 -6.24
CA ALA A 64 -19.63 8.13 -7.19
C ALA A 64 -20.14 8.58 -8.59
N SER A 65 -21.26 8.03 -9.07
CA SER A 65 -21.88 8.48 -10.32
C SER A 65 -22.38 9.93 -10.23
N LEU A 66 -23.03 10.29 -9.11
CA LEU A 66 -23.57 11.63 -8.91
C LEU A 66 -22.48 12.69 -8.72
N VAL A 67 -21.36 12.35 -8.07
CA VAL A 67 -20.18 13.24 -7.99
C VAL A 67 -19.69 13.57 -9.40
N VAL A 68 -19.45 12.55 -10.23
CA VAL A 68 -18.96 12.77 -11.60
C VAL A 68 -19.97 13.56 -12.44
N ALA A 69 -21.27 13.33 -12.25
CA ALA A 69 -22.31 14.12 -12.90
C ALA A 69 -22.27 15.59 -12.47
N ALA A 70 -22.17 15.86 -11.16
CA ALA A 70 -22.05 17.21 -10.62
C ALA A 70 -20.81 17.93 -11.18
N GLU A 71 -19.65 17.26 -11.19
CA GLU A 71 -18.40 17.79 -11.74
C GLU A 71 -18.53 18.15 -13.23
N GLN A 72 -19.33 17.41 -14.01
CA GLN A 72 -19.59 17.75 -15.42
C GLN A 72 -20.48 18.99 -15.59
N HIS A 73 -21.44 19.22 -14.69
CA HIS A 73 -22.21 20.46 -14.66
C HIS A 73 -21.32 21.65 -14.26
N GLU A 74 -20.48 21.47 -13.24
CA GLU A 74 -19.54 22.48 -12.76
C GLU A 74 -18.47 22.82 -13.80
N SER A 75 -17.98 21.82 -14.54
CA SER A 75 -17.00 22.03 -15.62
C SER A 75 -17.56 22.92 -16.73
N ARG A 76 -18.81 22.67 -17.15
CA ARG A 76 -19.51 23.52 -18.14
C ARG A 76 -19.74 24.93 -17.63
N MET A 77 -20.15 25.06 -16.37
CA MET A 77 -20.30 26.36 -15.72
C MET A 77 -18.96 27.12 -15.66
N ALA A 78 -17.85 26.43 -15.36
CA ALA A 78 -16.52 27.02 -15.33
C ALA A 78 -16.05 27.48 -16.72
N ASP A 79 -16.54 26.86 -17.79
CA ASP A 79 -16.31 27.27 -19.18
C ASP A 79 -17.21 28.45 -19.62
N GLY A 80 -18.02 29.00 -18.69
CA GLY A 80 -18.88 30.16 -18.92
C GLY A 80 -20.30 29.82 -19.38
N GLU A 81 -20.67 28.53 -19.45
CA GLU A 81 -22.05 28.14 -19.70
C GLU A 81 -22.95 28.45 -18.49
N LYS A 82 -24.23 28.72 -18.76
CA LYS A 82 -25.21 28.86 -17.68
C LYS A 82 -25.46 27.49 -17.03
N LEU A 83 -25.33 27.42 -15.72
CA LEU A 83 -25.69 26.22 -14.97
C LEU A 83 -27.19 25.94 -15.08
N ASP A 84 -27.53 24.78 -15.63
CA ASP A 84 -28.89 24.27 -15.61
C ASP A 84 -29.23 23.75 -14.20
N LEU A 85 -29.87 24.61 -13.41
CA LEU A 85 -30.26 24.30 -12.03
C LEU A 85 -31.32 23.19 -11.95
N GLU A 86 -32.14 23.01 -12.99
CA GLU A 86 -33.20 22.00 -12.98
C GLU A 86 -32.60 20.58 -12.99
N SER A 87 -31.53 20.38 -13.75
CA SER A 87 -30.79 19.10 -13.77
C SER A 87 -29.73 18.99 -12.67
N TYR A 88 -29.08 20.08 -12.28
CA TYR A 88 -28.01 20.05 -11.28
C TYR A 88 -28.51 19.86 -9.84
N MET A 89 -29.57 20.57 -9.43
CA MET A 89 -30.04 20.54 -8.04
C MET A 89 -30.49 19.14 -7.58
N PRO A 90 -31.21 18.34 -8.38
CA PRO A 90 -31.56 16.96 -8.01
C PRO A 90 -30.33 16.06 -7.80
N VAL A 91 -29.27 16.25 -8.59
CA VAL A 91 -28.01 15.49 -8.46
C VAL A 91 -27.38 15.76 -7.10
N VAL A 92 -27.19 17.03 -6.75
CA VAL A 92 -26.57 17.45 -5.48
C VAL A 92 -27.41 17.01 -4.28
N ASN A 93 -28.73 17.21 -4.34
CA ASN A 93 -29.64 16.80 -3.26
C ASN A 93 -29.63 15.29 -3.02
N THR A 94 -29.64 14.50 -4.11
CA THR A 94 -29.55 13.03 -4.00
C THR A 94 -28.19 12.61 -3.47
N LEU A 95 -27.11 13.25 -3.91
CA LEU A 95 -25.76 12.98 -3.43
C LEU A 95 -25.66 13.22 -1.91
N MET A 96 -26.13 14.37 -1.41
CA MET A 96 -26.12 14.67 0.03
C MET A 96 -26.87 13.61 0.85
N ARG A 97 -28.01 13.15 0.36
CA ARG A 97 -28.80 12.09 1.01
C ARG A 97 -28.07 10.76 1.03
N LEU A 98 -27.44 10.36 -0.08
CA LEU A 98 -26.66 9.12 -0.15
C LEU A 98 -25.45 9.16 0.79
N LEU A 99 -24.69 10.26 0.81
CA LEU A 99 -23.53 10.40 1.69
C LEU A 99 -23.93 10.41 3.17
N SER A 100 -25.04 11.06 3.50
CA SER A 100 -25.62 11.02 4.85
C SER A 100 -26.08 9.61 5.24
N THR A 101 -26.64 8.85 4.29
CA THR A 101 -27.12 7.47 4.51
C THR A 101 -25.96 6.49 4.71
N LEU A 102 -24.86 6.66 3.96
CA LEU A 102 -23.61 5.92 4.19
C LEU A 102 -22.99 6.25 5.56
N GLY A 103 -23.46 7.32 6.20
CA GLY A 103 -23.14 7.65 7.58
C GLY A 103 -21.66 7.90 7.76
N LEU A 104 -21.06 8.74 6.90
CA LEU A 104 -19.63 9.14 6.90
C LEU A 104 -19.15 9.49 8.32
N LYS A 105 -18.80 8.46 9.06
CA LYS A 105 -18.02 8.46 10.29
C LYS A 105 -16.79 7.68 9.91
N ARG A 106 -15.68 8.39 9.69
CA ARG A 106 -14.39 7.82 9.36
C ARG A 106 -14.09 6.64 10.30
N ARG A 107 -14.08 5.41 9.78
CA ARG A 107 -13.72 4.22 10.57
C ARG A 107 -12.20 4.03 10.52
N PRO A 108 -11.51 3.84 11.65
CA PRO A 108 -10.09 3.53 11.61
C PRO A 108 -9.89 2.20 10.87
N LYS A 109 -9.12 2.25 9.78
CA LYS A 109 -8.73 1.06 9.03
C LYS A 109 -7.80 0.22 9.91
N HIS A 110 -8.10 -1.07 10.05
CA HIS A 110 -7.17 -2.02 10.68
C HIS A 110 -5.94 -2.15 9.77
N VAL A 111 -4.90 -1.38 10.08
CA VAL A 111 -3.56 -1.63 9.57
C VAL A 111 -3.02 -2.79 10.40
N GLY A 112 -2.63 -3.90 9.75
CA GLY A 112 -1.86 -4.95 10.44
C GLY A 112 -0.55 -4.38 11.01
N PRO A 113 0.24 -5.19 11.74
CA PRO A 113 1.49 -4.71 12.33
C PRO A 113 2.29 -3.98 11.26
N SER A 114 2.69 -2.76 11.58
CA SER A 114 3.52 -1.93 10.71
C SER A 114 4.75 -2.73 10.28
N PRO A 115 5.35 -2.44 9.11
CA PRO A 115 6.59 -3.10 8.70
C PRO A 115 7.68 -3.03 9.79
N LEU A 116 7.68 -1.98 10.63
CA LEU A 116 8.53 -1.88 11.82
C LEU A 116 8.18 -2.91 12.90
N GLU A 117 6.90 -3.07 13.25
CA GLU A 117 6.45 -4.07 14.23
C GLU A 117 6.70 -5.51 13.74
N GLY A 118 6.56 -5.77 12.43
CA GLY A 118 6.98 -7.03 11.83
C GLY A 118 8.48 -7.28 11.93
N TYR A 119 9.30 -6.22 11.81
CA TYR A 119 10.74 -6.27 12.04
C TYR A 119 11.09 -6.57 13.50
N HIS A 120 10.39 -5.96 14.46
CA HIS A 120 10.59 -6.22 15.89
C HIS A 120 10.12 -7.62 16.30
N ALA A 121 9.05 -8.15 15.70
CA ALA A 121 8.61 -9.53 15.92
C ALA A 121 9.61 -10.55 15.32
N ALA A 122 10.25 -10.22 14.20
CA ALA A 122 11.28 -11.06 13.58
C ALA A 122 12.62 -11.01 14.31
N ASN A 123 12.98 -9.86 14.90
CA ASN A 123 14.27 -9.63 15.56
C ASN A 123 14.22 -9.70 17.10
N GLY A 124 13.04 -9.69 17.71
CA GLY A 124 12.84 -9.74 19.16
C GLY A 124 13.12 -11.11 19.80
N ASN A 125 13.52 -12.10 19.00
CA ASN A 125 14.02 -13.39 19.46
C ASN A 125 15.54 -13.55 19.31
N ALA A 126 16.27 -12.51 18.89
CA ALA A 126 17.72 -12.48 19.02
C ALA A 126 18.05 -12.09 20.46
N SER A 127 18.16 -13.08 21.34
CA SER A 127 18.74 -12.93 22.68
C SER A 127 20.05 -12.16 22.57
N GLU A 128 20.24 -11.14 23.41
CA GLU A 128 21.53 -10.48 23.59
C GLU A 128 22.60 -11.57 23.77
N PRO A 129 23.74 -11.52 23.05
CA PRO A 129 24.80 -12.46 23.30
C PRO A 129 25.27 -12.26 24.75
N ASP A 130 25.30 -13.35 25.52
CA ASP A 130 25.85 -13.39 26.87
C ASP A 130 27.22 -12.70 26.87
N VAL A 131 27.28 -11.54 27.51
CA VAL A 131 28.55 -10.86 27.78
C VAL A 131 29.22 -11.66 28.89
N VAL A 132 30.00 -12.66 28.51
CA VAL A 132 30.90 -13.34 29.43
C VAL A 132 31.96 -12.32 29.84
N ASP A 133 32.00 -11.98 31.13
CA ASP A 133 33.05 -11.17 31.73
C ASP A 133 34.41 -11.86 31.55
N ALA A 134 35.07 -11.62 30.42
CA ALA A 134 36.45 -12.01 30.20
C ALA A 134 37.33 -11.02 30.97
N GLU A 135 37.98 -11.49 32.02
CA GLU A 135 39.03 -10.72 32.70
C GLU A 135 40.08 -10.26 31.68
N PRO A 136 40.61 -9.03 31.80
CA PRO A 136 41.62 -8.54 30.87
C PRO A 136 42.91 -9.38 31.03
N GLU A 137 43.23 -10.16 30.00
CA GLU A 137 44.53 -10.82 29.86
C GLU A 137 45.63 -9.78 30.04
N ARG A 138 46.50 -10.00 31.04
CA ARG A 138 47.70 -9.20 31.24
C ARG A 138 48.69 -9.58 30.15
N ASP A 139 48.97 -8.64 29.26
CA ASP A 139 49.94 -8.77 28.16
C ASP A 139 51.35 -9.00 28.75
N GLU A 140 51.81 -10.26 28.80
CA GLU A 140 53.22 -10.57 29.06
C GLU A 140 54.04 -10.26 27.80
N PRO A 141 55.12 -9.46 27.90
CA PRO A 141 55.92 -9.13 26.73
C PRO A 141 56.62 -10.36 26.15
N LEU A 142 56.44 -10.60 24.86
CA LEU A 142 56.99 -11.72 24.10
C LEU A 142 58.53 -11.83 24.24
N PRO A 143 59.10 -13.03 24.48
CA PRO A 143 60.54 -13.19 24.66
C PRO A 143 61.33 -12.85 23.39
N ALA A 144 62.45 -12.13 23.58
CA ALA A 144 63.30 -11.47 22.58
C ALA A 144 63.81 -12.30 21.39
N ARG A 145 63.56 -13.62 21.35
CA ARG A 145 63.93 -14.49 20.22
C ARG A 145 63.08 -14.23 18.96
N ARG A 146 61.83 -13.77 19.10
CA ARG A 146 60.91 -13.57 17.96
C ARG A 146 61.15 -12.30 17.13
N ILE A 147 61.80 -11.28 17.71
CA ILE A 147 62.08 -10.03 17.00
C ILE A 147 63.15 -10.24 15.91
N ASN A 148 64.16 -11.06 16.19
CA ASN A 148 65.27 -11.29 15.27
C ASN A 148 64.86 -12.13 14.04
N GLU A 149 63.89 -13.04 14.18
CA GLU A 149 63.38 -13.84 13.06
C GLU A 149 62.49 -13.03 12.09
N ALA A 150 61.73 -12.05 12.61
CA ALA A 150 60.87 -11.18 11.81
C ALA A 150 61.68 -10.18 10.95
N ILE A 151 62.82 -9.68 11.46
CA ILE A 151 63.70 -8.78 10.70
C ILE A 151 64.37 -9.52 9.53
N ALA A 152 64.71 -10.81 9.69
CA ALA A 152 65.29 -11.62 8.63
C ALA A 152 64.30 -11.97 7.50
N ALA A 153 63.00 -12.08 7.80
CA ALA A 153 61.97 -12.41 6.81
C ALA A 153 61.59 -11.21 5.91
N VAL A 154 61.72 -9.97 6.39
CA VAL A 154 61.46 -8.75 5.59
C VAL A 154 62.58 -8.46 4.58
N ALA A 155 63.79 -9.00 4.78
CA ALA A 155 64.90 -8.82 3.86
C ALA A 155 64.78 -9.66 2.56
N ASN A 156 63.99 -10.73 2.55
CA ASN A 156 63.82 -11.62 1.40
C ASN A 156 62.39 -11.47 0.83
N GLY A 157 62.21 -10.47 -0.03
CA GLY A 157 60.91 -10.09 -0.59
C GLY A 157 60.17 -11.20 -1.35
N SER A 158 58.90 -11.37 -1.01
CA SER A 158 57.89 -11.94 -1.92
C SER A 158 56.50 -11.41 -1.56
N GLU A 159 56.00 -10.45 -2.34
CA GLU A 159 54.62 -9.95 -2.30
C GLU A 159 53.61 -11.02 -2.74
N SER A 160 52.43 -11.03 -2.12
CA SER A 160 51.23 -11.58 -2.76
C SER A 160 49.98 -10.88 -2.22
N ARG A 161 49.46 -9.90 -2.98
CA ARG A 161 48.13 -9.31 -2.77
C ARG A 161 47.11 -10.00 -3.68
N PRO A 162 45.94 -10.45 -3.18
CA PRO A 162 44.97 -11.20 -3.99
C PRO A 162 44.17 -10.31 -4.97
N ARG A 163 43.88 -10.85 -6.16
CA ARG A 163 43.20 -10.18 -7.30
C ARG A 163 41.68 -10.05 -7.08
N ARG A 164 41.13 -8.87 -7.41
CA ARG A 164 39.70 -8.51 -7.41
C ARG A 164 39.00 -9.03 -8.68
N ILE A 165 37.98 -9.87 -8.54
CA ILE A 165 37.18 -10.40 -9.67
C ILE A 165 36.04 -9.42 -9.99
N ILE A 166 35.96 -8.94 -11.23
CA ILE A 166 34.86 -8.10 -11.76
C ILE A 166 34.00 -8.99 -12.67
N ARG A 167 32.68 -9.06 -12.42
CA ARG A 167 31.72 -9.76 -13.29
C ARG A 167 31.25 -8.82 -14.43
N PRO A 168 31.13 -9.29 -15.68
CA PRO A 168 30.69 -8.45 -16.79
C PRO A 168 29.16 -8.33 -16.86
N VAL A 169 28.70 -7.19 -17.36
CA VAL A 169 27.29 -6.87 -17.64
C VAL A 169 26.92 -7.44 -19.02
N ARG A 170 25.84 -8.22 -19.07
CA ARG A 170 24.94 -8.25 -20.23
C ARG A 170 23.54 -8.67 -19.81
#